data_AF-A0A831JBM3-F1
#
_entry.id   AF-A0A831JBM3-F1
#
_cell.length_a   1.000
_cell.length_b   1.000
_cell.length_c   1.000
_cell.angle_alpha   90.00
_cell.angle_beta   90.00
_cell.angle_gamma   90.00
#
_symmetry.space_group_name_H-M   'P 1'
#
loop_
_entity.id
_entity.type
_entity.pdbx_description
1 polymer ?
#
loop_
_entity_poly.entity_id
_entity_poly.type
_entity_poly.pdbx_seq_one_letter_code
_entity_poly.pdbx_strand_id
1 'polypeptide(L)' 'MNNHVVIMAGGIGSRFWPMSSPEMPKQFIDVLGCGRTL' A
#
# COMPACT_ATOMS: atom_id res chain seq x y z
N MET A 1 -29.40 9.17 3.76
CA MET A 1 -28.20 9.83 3.19
C MET A 1 -27.14 8.74 3.09
N ASN A 2 -26.68 8.41 1.88
CA ASN A 2 -25.73 7.30 1.68
C ASN A 2 -24.34 7.88 1.41
N ASN A 3 -23.44 7.68 2.36
CA ASN A 3 -22.07 8.12 2.23
C ASN A 3 -21.21 6.92 1.81
N HIS A 4 -20.51 7.08 0.70
CA HIS A 4 -19.55 6.10 0.21
C HIS A 4 -18.14 6.65 0.39
N VAL A 5 -17.23 5.78 0.77
CA VAL A 5 -15.80 6.10 0.90
C VAL A 5 -15.03 5.27 -0.11
N VAL A 6 -14.06 5.92 -0.77
CA VAL A 6 -13.14 5.28 -1.71
C VAL A 6 -11.72 5.57 -1.23
N ILE A 7 -10.88 4.54 -1.23
CA ILE A 7 -9.45 4.66 -0.92
C ILE A 7 -8.68 4.32 -2.19
N MET A 8 -7.86 5.26 -2.66
CA MET A 8 -7.00 5.02 -3.83
C MET A 8 -5.72 4.30 -3.39
N ALA A 9 -5.48 3.12 -3.95
CA ALA A 9 -4.31 2.28 -3.66
C ALA A 9 -3.36 2.19 -4.87
N GLY A 10 -3.00 3.34 -5.45
CA GLY A 10 -2.09 3.44 -6.61
C GLY A 10 -0.69 3.99 -6.27
N GLY A 11 0.16 4.08 -7.29
CA GLY A 11 1.52 4.63 -7.24
C GLY A 11 2.62 3.56 -7.25
N ILE A 12 3.71 3.84 -7.97
CA ILE A 12 4.76 2.86 -8.33
C ILE A 12 5.58 2.31 -7.16
N GLY A 13 5.56 2.97 -5.99
CA GLY A 13 6.26 2.46 -4.80
C GLY A 13 7.79 2.50 -4.86
N SER A 14 8.41 3.26 -5.78
CA SER A 14 9.86 3.25 -6.02
C SER A 14 10.73 3.55 -4.79
N ARG A 15 10.24 4.39 -3.86
CA ARG A 15 10.93 4.70 -2.60
C ARG A 15 10.99 3.54 -1.61
N PHE A 16 10.14 2.53 -1.79
CA PHE A 16 10.11 1.33 -0.98
C PHE A 16 10.87 0.18 -1.63
N TRP A 17 11.57 0.38 -2.74
CA TRP A 17 12.47 -0.65 -3.27
C TRP A 17 13.57 -0.98 -2.24
N PRO A 18 13.94 -2.26 -2.03
CA PRO A 18 13.50 -3.46 -2.76
C PRO A 18 12.22 -4.12 -2.24
N MET A 19 11.61 -3.58 -1.18
CA MET A 19 10.41 -4.14 -0.57
C MET A 19 9.17 -4.04 -1.47
N SER A 20 9.05 -3.00 -2.31
CA SER A 20 7.96 -2.91 -3.30
C SER A 20 8.39 -3.50 -4.64
N SER A 21 7.52 -4.31 -5.24
CA SER A 21 7.64 -4.82 -6.60
C SER A 21 6.29 -4.74 -7.36
N PRO A 22 6.26 -5.05 -8.67
CA PRO A 22 4.98 -5.19 -9.40
C PRO A 22 4.05 -6.25 -8.79
N GLU A 23 4.61 -7.33 -8.25
CA GLU A 23 3.87 -8.42 -7.61
C GLU A 23 3.49 -8.09 -6.16
N MET A 24 4.27 -7.24 -5.47
CA MET A 24 3.97 -6.73 -4.14
C MET A 24 4.00 -5.19 -4.08
N PRO A 25 2.92 -4.51 -4.50
CA PRO A 25 2.79 -3.05 -4.45
C PRO A 25 2.87 -2.47 -3.04
N LYS A 26 3.21 -1.17 -2.94
CA LYS A 26 3.45 -0.49 -1.65
C LYS A 26 2.33 -0.64 -0.62
N GLN A 27 1.06 -0.66 -1.02
CA GLN A 27 -0.08 -0.77 -0.10
C GLN A 27 -0.09 -2.10 0.68
N PHE A 28 0.65 -3.11 0.22
CA PHE A 28 0.76 -4.40 0.89
C PHE A 28 2.00 -4.53 1.76
N ILE A 29 2.82 -3.48 1.84
CA ILE A 29 4.02 -3.48 2.67
C ILE A 29 3.63 -3.11 4.10
N ASP A 30 4.06 -3.93 5.05
CA ASP A 30 4.09 -3.55 6.46
C ASP A 30 5.33 -2.68 6.72
N VAL A 31 5.15 -1.37 6.60
CA VAL A 31 6.24 -0.41 6.77
C VAL A 31 6.62 -0.19 8.24
N LEU A 32 5.79 -0.67 9.19
CA LEU A 32 6.00 -0.48 10.63
C LEU A 32 6.50 -1.76 11.33
N GLY A 33 6.48 -2.91 10.64
CA GLY A 33 6.87 -4.20 11.20
C GLY A 33 5.92 -4.72 12.27
N CYS A 34 4.64 -4.32 12.23
CA CYS A 34 3.63 -4.67 13.23
C CYS A 34 2.65 -5.78 12.79
N GLY A 35 2.91 -6.41 11.65
CA GLY A 35 2.07 -7.44 11.04
C GLY A 35 0.86 -6.88 10.30
N ARG A 36 0.87 -5.59 9.90
CA ARG A 36 -0.22 -4.95 9.15
C ARG A 36 0.30 -4.14 7.98
N THR A 37 -0.41 -4.18 6.85
CA THR A 37 -0.05 -3.42 5.67
C THR A 37 -0.52 -1.96 5.76
N LEU A 38 -0.06 -1.14 4.81
CA LEU A 38 -0.47 0.26 4.64
C LEU A 38 -1.96 0.46 4.31
#